data_AF-A0A533YAQ7-F1
#
_entry.id   AF-A0A533YAQ7-F1
#
_cell.length_a   1.000
_cell.length_b   1.000
_cell.length_c   1.000
_cell.angle_alpha   90.00
_cell.angle_beta   90.00
_cell.angle_gamma   90.00
#
_symmetry.space_group_name_H-M   'P 1'
#
loop_
_entity.id
_entity.type
_entity.pdbx_description
1 polymer ?
#
loop_
_entity_poly.entity_id
_entity_poly.type
_entity_poly.pdbx_seq_one_letter_code
_entity_poly.pdbx_strand_id
1 'polypeptide(L)'
;MNLSTIEVLVEQHLSGLRSKPIADLLLLPKLAEKTVKAQGKEVRLCTYHETVETGNHRFVVQGIQERWGGITAKVVAQGFEIANDQSLRTLSQEELYDFT
;
A
#
# COMPACT_ATOMS: atom_id res chain seq x y z
N MET A 1 6.16 7.34 18.85
CA MET A 1 7.06 6.47 18.06
C MET A 1 7.48 7.26 16.82
N ASN A 2 8.76 7.26 16.46
CA ASN A 2 9.21 7.87 15.20
C ASN A 2 9.05 6.84 14.08
N LEU A 3 8.19 7.12 13.11
CA LEU A 3 8.05 6.28 11.92
C LEU A 3 9.34 6.31 11.10
N SER A 4 9.73 5.16 10.57
CA SER A 4 10.80 5.05 9.58
C SER A 4 10.37 5.70 8.26
N THR A 5 11.35 6.12 7.46
CA THR A 5 11.12 6.78 6.16
C THR A 5 10.18 5.99 5.24
N ILE A 6 10.28 4.66 5.22
CA ILE A 6 9.41 3.80 4.42
C ILE A 6 7.97 3.77 4.94
N GLU A 7 7.76 3.79 6.26
CA GLU A 7 6.41 3.85 6.86
C GLU A 7 5.73 5.17 6.51
N VAL A 8 6.47 6.28 6.58
CA VAL A 8 5.96 7.61 6.19
C VAL A 8 5.56 7.63 4.71
N LEU A 9 6.37 7.06 3.83
CA LEU A 9 6.06 7.00 2.39
C LEU A 9 4.84 6.15 2.09
N VAL A 10 4.72 4.99 2.75
CA VAL A 10 3.56 4.10 2.62
C VAL A 10 2.29 4.79 3.11
N GLU A 11 2.34 5.40 4.30
CA GLU A 11 1.21 6.11 4.89
C GLU A 11 0.77 7.31 4.03
N GLN A 12 1.72 8.12 3.55
CA GLN A 12 1.42 9.24 2.65
C GLN A 12 0.76 8.76 1.37
N HIS A 13 1.24 7.66 0.79
CA HIS A 13 0.65 7.12 -0.43
C HIS A 13 -0.75 6.56 -0.19
N LEU A 14 -0.94 5.83 0.91
CA LEU A 14 -2.23 5.27 1.31
C LEU A 14 -3.26 6.38 1.61
N SER A 15 -2.85 7.43 2.33
CA SER A 15 -3.69 8.60 2.60
C SER A 15 -4.10 9.30 1.30
N GLY A 16 -3.16 9.43 0.35
CA GLY A 16 -3.45 9.92 -0.99
C GLY A 16 -4.51 9.09 -1.71
N LEU A 17 -4.45 7.76 -1.62
CA LEU A 17 -5.50 6.88 -2.16
C LEU A 17 -6.85 7.10 -1.45
N ARG A 18 -6.87 7.12 -0.12
CA ARG A 18 -8.10 7.31 0.68
C ARG A 18 -8.80 8.65 0.39
N SER A 19 -8.05 9.67 -0.05
CA SER A 19 -8.61 10.98 -0.41
C SER A 19 -9.26 11.03 -1.80
N LYS A 20 -9.08 9.99 -2.63
CA LYS A 20 -9.66 9.94 -3.98
C LYS A 20 -11.14 9.54 -3.95
N PRO A 21 -11.94 9.96 -4.96
CA PRO A 21 -13.26 9.40 -5.18
C PRO A 21 -13.20 7.87 -5.31
N ILE A 22 -14.17 7.16 -4.70
CA ILE A 22 -14.23 5.69 -4.76
C ILE A 22 -14.24 5.21 -6.22
N ALA A 23 -15.01 5.87 -7.09
CA ALA A 23 -15.06 5.54 -8.51
C ALA A 23 -13.66 5.51 -9.18
N ASP A 24 -12.77 6.43 -8.80
CA ASP A 24 -11.40 6.48 -9.34
C ASP A 24 -10.53 5.34 -8.78
N LEU A 25 -10.77 4.95 -7.52
CA LEU A 25 -10.06 3.83 -6.88
C LEU A 25 -10.40 2.50 -7.55
N LEU A 26 -11.67 2.28 -7.91
CA LEU A 26 -12.12 1.06 -8.57
C LEU A 26 -11.54 0.88 -9.99
N LEU A 27 -11.05 1.97 -10.60
CA LEU A 27 -10.39 1.96 -11.91
C LEU A 27 -8.89 1.67 -11.83
N LEU A 28 -8.31 1.58 -10.62
CA LEU A 28 -6.89 1.28 -10.48
C LEU A 28 -6.56 -0.11 -10.99
N PRO A 29 -5.40 -0.29 -11.65
CA PRO A 29 -4.95 -1.62 -12.07
C PRO A 29 -4.70 -2.50 -10.86
N LYS A 30 -4.70 -3.83 -11.06
CA LYS A 30 -4.42 -4.81 -9.99
C LYS A 30 -3.11 -4.57 -9.26
N LEU A 31 -2.10 -4.09 -9.99
CA LEU A 31 -0.81 -3.70 -9.45
C LEU A 31 -0.37 -2.40 -10.14
N ALA A 32 0.03 -1.43 -9.33
CA ALA A 32 0.73 -0.23 -9.78
C ALA A 32 2.03 -0.07 -8.98
N GLU A 33 3.15 0.10 -9.67
CA GLU A 33 4.47 0.26 -9.04
C GLU A 33 5.01 1.67 -9.30
N LYS A 34 5.72 2.21 -8.30
CA LYS A 34 6.52 3.43 -8.47
C LYS A 34 7.76 3.37 -7.58
N THR A 35 8.87 3.94 -8.04
CA THR A 35 10.09 4.05 -7.24
C THR A 35 10.29 5.49 -6.78
N VAL A 36 10.55 5.66 -5.48
CA VAL A 36 10.79 6.96 -4.85
C VAL A 36 12.18 6.94 -4.21
N LYS A 37 12.95 8.00 -4.45
CA LYS A 37 14.24 8.20 -3.75
C LYS A 37 14.00 8.98 -2.47
N ALA A 38 14.33 8.38 -1.32
CA ALA A 38 14.23 9.02 -0.02
C ALA A 38 15.50 8.76 0.81
N GLN A 39 16.09 9.83 1.34
CA GLN A 39 17.34 9.77 2.13
C GLN A 39 18.47 8.98 1.44
N GLY A 40 18.61 9.15 0.11
CA GLY A 40 19.63 8.46 -0.69
C GLY A 40 19.37 6.97 -0.93
N LYS A 41 18.18 6.46 -0.58
CA LYS A 41 17.77 5.07 -0.81
C LYS A 41 16.59 5.02 -1.78
N GLU A 42 16.55 3.96 -2.58
CA GLU A 42 15.41 3.67 -3.44
C GLU A 42 14.38 2.86 -2.66
N VAL A 43 13.14 3.35 -2.66
CA VAL A 43 11.98 2.69 -2.08
C VAL A 43 11.00 2.45 -3.21
N ARG A 44 10.71 1.18 -3.48
CA ARG A 44 9.66 0.78 -4.41
C ARG A 44 8.34 0.71 -3.64
N LEU A 45 7.33 1.43 -4.13
CA LEU A 45 5.98 1.41 -3.63
C LEU A 45 5.10 0.63 -4.61
N CYS A 46 4.51 -0.46 -4.14
CA CYS A 46 3.59 -1.32 -4.87
C CYS A 46 2.18 -1.09 -4.31
N THR A 47 1.23 -0.68 -5.16
CA THR A 47 -0.18 -0.59 -4.81
C THR A 47 -0.91 -1.78 -5.42
N TYR A 48 -1.42 -2.65 -4.57
CA TYR A 48 -2.26 -3.78 -4.95
C TYR A 48 -3.73 -3.37 -4.85
N HIS A 49 -4.51 -3.79 -5.85
CA HIS A 49 -5.96 -3.65 -5.88
C HIS A 49 -6.56 -5.02 -6.23
N GLU A 50 -7.35 -5.56 -5.33
CA GLU A 50 -8.07 -6.81 -5.56
C GLU A 50 -9.53 -6.71 -5.11
N THR A 51 -10.38 -7.51 -5.76
CA THR A 51 -11.74 -7.75 -5.29
C THR A 51 -11.75 -9.09 -4.57
N VAL A 52 -12.07 -9.09 -3.27
CA VAL A 52 -12.13 -10.31 -2.45
C VAL A 52 -13.47 -11.01 -2.63
N GLU A 53 -13.61 -12.24 -2.13
CA GLU A 53 -14.79 -13.10 -2.35
C GLU A 53 -16.13 -12.46 -1.97
N THR A 54 -16.13 -11.53 -1.01
CA THR A 54 -17.32 -10.79 -0.56
C THR A 54 -17.76 -9.68 -1.53
N GLY A 55 -17.01 -9.43 -2.60
CA GLY A 55 -17.17 -8.30 -3.51
C GLY A 55 -16.51 -7.01 -3.01
N ASN A 56 -15.92 -7.01 -1.82
CA ASN A 56 -15.21 -5.85 -1.29
C ASN A 56 -13.93 -5.59 -2.10
N HIS A 57 -13.55 -4.32 -2.20
CA HIS A 57 -12.33 -3.90 -2.86
C HIS A 57 -11.23 -3.65 -1.83
N ARG A 58 -10.15 -4.43 -1.90
CA ARG A 58 -8.99 -4.30 -1.03
C ARG A 58 -7.87 -3.56 -1.74
N PHE A 59 -7.32 -2.58 -1.04
CA PHE A 59 -6.18 -1.79 -1.49
C PHE A 59 -5.04 -1.94 -0.49
N VAL A 60 -3.87 -2.36 -0.96
CA VAL A 60 -2.66 -2.50 -0.12
C VAL A 60 -1.52 -1.71 -0.76
N VAL A 61 -0.89 -0.83 0.03
CA VAL A 61 0.36 -0.18 -0.34
C VAL A 61 1.49 -0.87 0.40
N GLN A 62 2.38 -1.52 -0.35
CA GLN A 62 3.62 -2.11 0.11
C GLN A 62 4.78 -1.19 -0.25
N GLY A 63 5.63 -0.87 0.72
CA GLY A 63 6.92 -0.26 0.52
C GLY A 63 8.02 -1.30 0.68
N ILE A 64 8.90 -1.38 -0.32
CA ILE A 64 10.08 -2.23 -0.33
C ILE A 64 11.30 -1.31 -0.40
N GLN A 65 12.12 -1.33 0.65
CA GLN A 65 13.42 -0.67 0.64
C GLN A 65 14.49 -1.70 0.31
N GLU A 66 15.19 -1.52 -0.80
CA GLU A 66 16.29 -2.40 -1.22
C GLU A 66 17.63 -1.90 -0.67
N ARG A 67 18.56 -2.83 -0.40
CA ARG A 67 19.98 -2.52 -0.19
C ARG A 67 20.74 -2.61 -1.51
N TRP A 68 21.95 -2.05 -1.50
CA TRP A 68 22.92 -2.28 -2.57
C TRP A 68 23.06 -3.78 -2.86
N GLY A 69 22.92 -4.16 -4.14
CA GLY A 69 22.95 -5.55 -4.59
C GLY A 69 21.59 -6.27 -4.64
N GLY A 70 20.46 -5.56 -4.55
CA GLY A 70 19.13 -6.13 -4.76
C GLY A 70 18.57 -6.93 -3.57
N ILE A 71 19.21 -6.84 -2.40
CA ILE A 71 18.75 -7.51 -1.18
C ILE A 71 17.67 -6.66 -0.52
N THR A 72 16.46 -7.21 -0.36
CA THR A 72 15.36 -6.58 0.37
C THR A 72 15.77 -6.28 1.81
N ALA A 73 15.75 -5.00 2.20
CA ALA A 73 16.18 -4.54 3.51
C ALA A 73 15.05 -4.50 4.54
N LYS A 74 13.89 -4.02 4.09
CA LYS A 74 12.70 -3.78 4.89
C LYS A 74 11.49 -3.73 3.98
N VAL A 75 10.42 -4.39 4.39
CA VAL A 75 9.10 -4.32 3.77
C VAL A 75 8.12 -3.78 4.79
N VAL A 76 7.22 -2.90 4.35
CA VAL A 76 6.14 -2.35 5.17
C VAL A 76 4.89 -2.32 4.31
N ALA A 77 3.79 -2.84 4.81
CA ALA A 77 2.51 -2.74 4.14
C ALA A 77 1.49 -2.03 5.02
N GLN A 78 0.61 -1.26 4.38
CA GLN A 78 -0.61 -0.75 4.98
C GLN A 78 -1.72 -0.82 3.94
N GLY A 79 -2.97 -0.99 4.38
CA GLY A 79 -4.07 -1.14 3.45
C GLY A 79 -5.42 -0.74 4.03
N PHE A 80 -6.41 -0.70 3.15
CA PHE A 80 -7.81 -0.55 3.52
C PHE A 80 -8.68 -1.35 2.57
N GLU A 81 -9.90 -1.60 3.01
CA GLU A 81 -10.93 -2.27 2.25
C GLU A 81 -12.15 -1.34 2.13
N ILE A 82 -12.73 -1.32 0.94
CA ILE A 82 -14.01 -0.67 0.63
C ILE A 82 -15.05 -1.77 0.51
N ALA A 83 -16.03 -1.77 1.42
CA ALA A 83 -17.15 -2.69 1.32
C ALA A 83 -18.19 -2.24 0.27
N ASN A 84 -19.11 -3.12 -0.08
CA ASN A 84 -20.16 -2.84 -1.07
C ASN A 84 -21.07 -1.65 -0.67
N ASP A 85 -21.22 -1.39 0.62
CA ASP A 85 -21.94 -0.23 1.17
C ASP A 85 -21.09 1.06 1.18
N GLN A 86 -19.91 1.01 0.56
CA GLN A 86 -18.90 2.08 0.51
C GLN A 86 -18.28 2.44 1.86
N SER A 87 -18.48 1.62 2.90
CA SER A 87 -17.76 1.79 4.16
C SER A 87 -16.28 1.46 4.00
N LEU A 88 -15.44 2.21 4.71
CA LEU A 88 -13.98 2.09 4.68
C LEU A 88 -13.48 1.44 5.97
N ARG A 89 -12.69 0.38 5.84
CA ARG A 89 -12.03 -0.30 6.96
C ARG A 89 -10.53 -0.37 6.75
N THR A 90 -9.74 -0.07 7.79
CA THR A 90 -8.29 -0.30 7.76
C THR A 90 -8.00 -1.79 7.93
N LEU A 91 -7.08 -2.33 7.14
CA LEU A 91 -6.67 -3.73 7.26
C LEU A 91 -5.84 -3.95 8.53
N SER A 92 -6.02 -5.09 9.17
CA SER A 92 -5.19 -5.56 10.28
C SER A 92 -3.83 -6.07 9.79
N GLN A 93 -2.89 -6.28 10.71
CA GLN A 93 -1.57 -6.84 10.38
C GLN A 93 -1.66 -8.27 9.83
N GLU A 94 -2.62 -9.07 10.32
CA GLU A 94 -2.83 -10.44 9.82
C GLU A 94 -3.24 -10.45 8.35
N GLU A 95 -4.11 -9.51 7.95
CA GLU A 95 -4.55 -9.33 6.56
C GLU A 95 -3.46 -8.78 5.64
N LEU A 96 -2.40 -8.19 6.22
CA LEU A 96 -1.27 -7.63 5.49
C LEU A 96 -0.09 -8.60 5.38
N TYR A 97 -0.16 -9.78 6.01
CA TYR A 97 0.97 -10.70 6.16
C TYR A 97 1.57 -11.13 4.81
N ASP A 98 0.73 -11.40 3.80
CA ASP A 98 1.18 -11.79 2.46
C ASP A 98 1.88 -10.64 1.69
N PHE A 99 1.84 -9.42 2.24
CA PHE A 99 2.42 -8.21 1.66
C PHE A 99 3.62 -7.68 2.46
N THR A 100 4.09 -8.38 3.50
CA THR A 100 5.24 -7.97 4.34
C THR A 100 6.32 -9.02 4.37
#